data_AF-A0A220MQU9-F1
#
_entry.id   AF-A0A220MQU9-F1
#
_cell.length_a   1.000
_cell.length_b   1.000
_cell.length_c   1.000
_cell.angle_alpha   90.00
_cell.angle_beta   90.00
_cell.angle_gamma   90.00
#
_symmetry.space_group_name_H-M   'P 1'
#
loop_
_entity.id
_entity.type
_entity.pdbx_description
1 polymer ?
#
loop_
_entity_poly.entity_id
_entity_poly.type
_entity_poly.pdbx_seq_one_letter_code
_entity_poly.pdbx_strand_id
1 'polypeptide(L)'
;MKLIQLEKPRKGEEICVITTDVGVIKLRLFPNKAPKAVENFKTLAKKGQYNNMIFHRVINDFMIQAGDLKGPDGKELPSIYGESFEDEFSRDLFNFRGALSMGNAGPNTNSTHFYIVQSPKVDQEYLDLSALPLNAEAKYKEIGGRAYLDNRHTVFGHVFAGMEVVDKIAAQKTDENAKPIQNPINVQKIEFVPYNE
;
A
#
# COMPACT_ATOMS: atom_id res chain seq x y z
N MET A 1 13.04 -5.88 19.48
CA MET A 1 12.89 -4.51 18.92
C MET A 1 11.41 -4.24 18.70
N LYS A 2 10.94 -3.01 18.84
CA LYS A 2 9.50 -2.67 18.69
C LYS A 2 9.16 -2.54 17.20
N LEU A 3 8.05 -3.14 16.74
CA LEU A 3 7.58 -2.99 15.36
C LEU A 3 6.76 -1.70 15.23
N ILE A 4 7.45 -0.58 15.03
CA ILE A 4 6.83 0.76 14.95
C ILE A 4 5.75 0.85 13.87
N GLN A 5 5.86 0.04 12.82
CA GLN A 5 4.92 -0.02 11.70
C GLN A 5 3.50 -0.39 12.14
N LEU A 6 3.38 -1.22 13.19
CA LEU A 6 2.12 -1.79 13.66
C LEU A 6 1.53 -1.04 14.86
N GLU A 7 2.19 0.01 15.31
CA GLU A 7 1.65 0.87 16.34
C GLU A 7 0.53 1.74 15.76
N LYS A 8 -0.54 1.91 16.54
CA LYS A 8 -1.58 2.91 16.23
C LYS A 8 -0.96 4.30 16.11
N PRO A 9 -1.51 5.18 15.26
CA PRO A 9 -1.11 6.57 15.21
C PRO A 9 -1.24 7.25 16.58
N ARG A 10 -0.44 8.27 16.84
CA ARG A 10 -0.56 9.09 18.05
C ARG A 10 -1.59 10.19 17.84
N LYS A 11 -2.23 10.66 18.91
CA LYS A 11 -3.11 11.82 18.84
C LYS A 11 -2.37 13.02 18.22
N GLY A 12 -3.00 13.65 17.22
CA GLY A 12 -2.44 14.73 16.41
C GLY A 12 -1.54 14.28 15.25
N GLU A 13 -1.18 12.98 15.16
CA GLU A 13 -0.46 12.44 14.01
C GLU A 13 -1.36 12.47 12.77
N GLU A 14 -0.84 12.95 11.65
CA GLU A 14 -1.58 12.97 10.40
C GLU A 14 -1.72 11.53 9.86
N ILE A 15 -2.96 11.12 9.56
CA ILE A 15 -3.29 9.82 8.98
C ILE A 15 -3.84 9.99 7.57
N CYS A 16 -3.72 8.94 6.77
CA CYS A 16 -4.36 8.83 5.47
C CYS A 16 -5.71 8.12 5.61
N VAL A 17 -6.74 8.66 4.97
CA VAL A 17 -8.10 8.12 4.93
C VAL A 17 -8.49 7.90 3.48
N ILE A 18 -8.56 6.64 3.05
CA ILE A 18 -9.04 6.24 1.73
C ILE A 18 -10.52 5.91 1.86
N THR A 19 -11.38 6.72 1.28
CA THR A 19 -12.81 6.43 1.16
C THR A 19 -13.05 5.64 -0.12
N THR A 20 -13.70 4.48 0.00
CA THR A 20 -14.07 3.62 -1.13
C THR A 20 -15.58 3.41 -1.17
N ASP A 21 -16.09 2.84 -2.26
CA ASP A 21 -17.52 2.52 -2.40
C ASP A 21 -18.04 1.55 -1.33
N VAL A 22 -17.15 0.81 -0.66
CA VAL A 22 -17.53 -0.26 0.27
C VAL A 22 -17.04 -0.04 1.70
N GLY A 23 -16.47 1.12 1.99
CA GLY A 23 -15.99 1.47 3.32
C GLY A 23 -14.74 2.35 3.31
N VAL A 24 -14.19 2.57 4.50
CA VAL A 24 -13.03 3.44 4.71
C VAL A 24 -11.82 2.62 5.17
N ILE A 25 -10.68 2.87 4.54
CA ILE A 25 -9.37 2.33 4.97
C ILE A 25 -8.59 3.48 5.60
N LYS A 26 -8.15 3.31 6.85
CA LYS A 26 -7.30 4.28 7.56
C LYS A 26 -5.87 3.76 7.67
N LEU A 27 -4.94 4.59 7.26
CA LEU A 27 -3.53 4.26 7.11
C LEU A 27 -2.67 5.23 7.92
N ARG A 28 -1.66 4.69 8.58
CA ARG A 28 -0.53 5.46 9.10
C ARG A 28 0.54 5.56 8.01
N LEU A 29 1.19 6.70 7.87
CA LEU A 29 2.27 6.92 6.89
C LEU A 29 3.63 7.08 7.59
N PHE A 30 4.72 6.82 6.86
CA PHE A 30 6.08 6.84 7.42
C PHE A 30 7.01 7.83 6.71
N PRO A 31 6.77 9.15 6.78
CA PRO A 31 7.56 10.16 6.04
C PRO A 31 9.05 10.19 6.42
N ASN A 32 9.41 9.75 7.64
CA ASN A 32 10.81 9.67 8.06
C ASN A 32 11.55 8.43 7.53
N LYS A 33 10.81 7.46 6.97
CA LYS A 33 11.36 6.18 6.49
C LYS A 33 11.29 6.06 4.97
N ALA A 34 10.26 6.63 4.36
CA ALA A 34 10.08 6.72 2.92
C ALA A 34 9.59 8.13 2.52
N PRO A 35 10.43 9.18 2.70
CA PRO A 35 10.03 10.57 2.48
C PRO A 35 9.49 10.85 1.09
N LYS A 36 10.14 10.36 0.03
CA LYS A 36 9.72 10.62 -1.36
C LYS A 36 8.44 9.87 -1.71
N ALA A 37 8.32 8.61 -1.29
CA ALA A 37 7.09 7.84 -1.52
C ALA A 37 5.88 8.50 -0.84
N VAL A 38 6.04 8.92 0.42
CA VAL A 38 4.98 9.61 1.16
C VAL A 38 4.64 10.96 0.53
N GLU A 39 5.64 11.78 0.19
CA GLU A 39 5.40 13.10 -0.42
C GLU A 39 4.73 12.97 -1.80
N ASN A 40 5.19 12.04 -2.63
CA ASN A 40 4.60 11.74 -3.93
C ASN A 40 3.12 11.35 -3.80
N PHE A 41 2.84 10.32 -2.99
CA PHE A 41 1.47 9.84 -2.77
C PHE A 41 0.56 10.94 -2.22
N LYS A 42 1.02 11.68 -1.20
CA LYS A 42 0.24 12.77 -0.60
C LYS A 42 -0.06 13.89 -1.59
N THR A 43 0.92 14.26 -2.40
CA THR A 43 0.77 15.37 -3.37
C THR A 43 -0.22 15.00 -4.46
N LEU A 44 -0.13 13.78 -5.00
CA LEU A 44 -1.08 13.28 -6.01
C LEU A 44 -2.50 13.15 -5.45
N ALA A 45 -2.64 12.60 -4.23
CA ALA A 45 -3.91 12.52 -3.52
C ALA A 45 -4.56 13.90 -3.29
N LYS A 46 -3.79 14.89 -2.80
CA LYS A 46 -4.28 16.27 -2.57
C LYS A 46 -4.69 16.98 -3.86
N LYS A 47 -4.05 16.64 -4.99
CA LYS A 47 -4.45 17.11 -6.33
C LYS A 47 -5.67 16.38 -6.89
N GLY A 48 -6.24 15.43 -6.14
CA GLY A 48 -7.39 14.63 -6.55
C GLY A 48 -7.09 13.61 -7.64
N GLN A 49 -5.81 13.31 -7.91
CA GLN A 49 -5.41 12.43 -9.01
C GLN A 49 -5.90 10.99 -8.80
N TYR A 50 -5.95 10.54 -7.54
CA TYR A 50 -6.47 9.22 -7.17
C TYR A 50 -8.00 9.17 -6.99
N ASN A 51 -8.72 10.27 -7.21
CA ASN A 51 -10.17 10.28 -7.03
C ASN A 51 -10.87 9.56 -8.19
N ASN A 52 -11.90 8.79 -7.88
CA ASN A 52 -12.72 8.01 -8.81
C ASN A 52 -11.93 7.00 -9.65
N MET A 53 -10.80 6.50 -9.15
CA MET A 53 -10.06 5.42 -9.80
C MET A 53 -10.43 4.06 -9.21
N ILE A 54 -10.26 2.99 -10.00
CA ILE A 54 -10.42 1.61 -9.53
C ILE A 54 -9.14 1.05 -8.92
N PHE A 55 -9.29 0.02 -8.09
CA PHE A 55 -8.21 -0.94 -7.88
C PHE A 55 -8.11 -1.81 -9.15
N HIS A 56 -7.20 -1.45 -10.06
CA HIS A 56 -7.12 -2.05 -11.40
C HIS A 56 -6.54 -3.47 -11.39
N ARG A 57 -5.86 -3.86 -10.31
CA ARG A 57 -5.33 -5.22 -10.15
C ARG A 57 -5.58 -5.71 -8.72
N VAL A 58 -6.32 -6.80 -8.59
CA VAL A 58 -6.85 -7.32 -7.34
C VAL A 58 -6.59 -8.81 -7.31
N ILE A 59 -5.81 -9.28 -6.34
CA ILE A 59 -5.47 -10.70 -6.22
C ILE A 59 -5.75 -11.13 -4.79
N ASN A 60 -6.75 -12.00 -4.65
CA ASN A 60 -7.10 -12.58 -3.36
C ASN A 60 -5.92 -13.33 -2.76
N ASP A 61 -5.76 -13.23 -1.44
CA ASP A 61 -4.59 -13.70 -0.69
C ASP A 61 -3.26 -13.09 -1.17
N PHE A 62 -3.26 -11.90 -1.80
CA PHE A 62 -2.02 -11.22 -2.20
C PHE A 62 -2.08 -9.73 -1.89
N MET A 63 -2.75 -8.93 -2.72
CA MET A 63 -2.80 -7.48 -2.59
C MET A 63 -3.94 -6.85 -3.42
N ILE A 64 -4.22 -5.59 -3.12
CA ILE A 64 -5.07 -4.71 -3.95
C ILE A 64 -4.20 -3.56 -4.45
N GLN A 65 -4.17 -3.36 -5.77
CA GLN A 65 -3.29 -2.38 -6.42
C GLN A 65 -4.08 -1.34 -7.19
N ALA A 66 -3.63 -0.10 -7.07
CA ALA A 66 -4.23 1.08 -7.64
C ALA A 66 -3.16 2.07 -8.13
N GLY A 67 -3.58 3.23 -8.62
CA GLY A 67 -2.67 4.29 -9.04
C GLY A 67 -2.19 4.20 -10.49
N ASP A 68 -2.89 3.47 -11.37
CA ASP A 68 -2.78 3.60 -12.83
C ASP A 68 -3.41 4.93 -13.25
N LEU A 69 -2.66 6.00 -13.04
CA LEU A 69 -3.08 7.37 -13.31
C LEU A 69 -2.75 7.75 -14.74
N LYS A 70 -3.71 8.36 -15.45
CA LYS A 70 -3.53 8.77 -16.85
C LYS A 70 -3.81 10.25 -17.03
N GLY A 71 -2.98 10.90 -17.86
CA GLY A 71 -3.18 12.26 -18.30
C GLY A 71 -4.32 12.39 -19.32
N PRO A 72 -4.69 13.64 -19.69
CA PRO A 72 -5.72 13.89 -20.72
C PRO A 72 -5.39 13.29 -22.09
N ASP A 73 -4.11 13.06 -22.38
CA ASP A 73 -3.60 12.43 -23.59
C ASP A 73 -3.59 10.89 -23.51
N GLY A 74 -4.05 10.32 -22.39
CA GLY A 74 -4.14 8.87 -22.16
C GLY A 74 -2.83 8.22 -21.75
N LYS A 75 -1.73 8.97 -21.61
CA LYS A 75 -0.44 8.45 -21.15
C LYS A 75 -0.41 8.33 -19.64
N GLU A 76 0.41 7.42 -19.12
CA GLU A 76 0.64 7.31 -17.67
C GLU A 76 1.18 8.63 -17.12
N LEU A 77 0.63 9.03 -15.99
CA LEU A 77 1.02 10.24 -15.28
C LEU A 77 2.33 9.96 -14.51
N PRO A 78 3.35 10.82 -14.63
CA PRO A 78 4.62 10.62 -13.93
C PRO A 78 4.50 10.87 -12.41
N SER A 79 5.51 10.45 -11.66
CA SER A 79 5.66 10.89 -10.27
C SER A 79 5.80 12.42 -10.17
N ILE A 80 5.70 12.97 -8.96
CA ILE A 80 5.95 14.41 -8.74
C ILE A 80 7.40 14.83 -8.99
N TYR A 81 8.32 13.86 -9.14
CA TYR A 81 9.75 14.08 -9.36
C TYR A 81 10.18 13.83 -10.82
N GLY A 82 9.25 13.57 -11.73
CA GLY A 82 9.53 13.10 -13.10
C GLY A 82 9.03 11.67 -13.33
N GLU A 83 9.53 10.98 -14.35
CA GLU A 83 9.00 9.66 -14.76
C GLU A 83 8.92 8.65 -13.62
N SER A 84 9.99 8.54 -12.82
CA SER A 84 10.05 7.68 -11.64
C SER A 84 11.02 8.21 -10.59
N PHE A 85 11.04 7.56 -9.42
CA PHE A 85 11.96 7.83 -8.32
C PHE A 85 12.47 6.54 -7.64
N GLU A 86 13.56 6.69 -6.89
CA GLU A 86 14.32 5.65 -6.19
C GLU A 86 13.52 4.92 -5.12
N ASP A 87 13.98 3.72 -4.76
CA ASP A 87 13.44 2.95 -3.64
C ASP A 87 13.91 3.47 -2.28
N GLU A 88 13.05 3.41 -1.27
CA GLU A 88 13.32 3.86 0.11
C GLU A 88 13.10 2.71 1.10
N PHE A 89 14.01 1.74 1.10
CA PHE A 89 13.90 0.58 1.98
C PHE A 89 14.30 0.88 3.43
N SER A 90 13.56 0.30 4.38
CA SER A 90 13.80 0.48 5.81
C SER A 90 13.92 -0.86 6.51
N ARG A 91 14.83 -0.95 7.49
CA ARG A 91 14.93 -2.11 8.40
C ARG A 91 13.75 -2.22 9.37
N ASP A 92 12.89 -1.21 9.43
CA ASP A 92 11.76 -1.13 10.35
C ASP A 92 10.40 -1.37 9.67
N LEU A 93 10.37 -1.42 8.33
CA LEU A 93 9.15 -1.52 7.54
C LEU A 93 9.17 -2.76 6.66
N PHE A 94 8.14 -3.57 6.77
CA PHE A 94 8.01 -4.86 6.13
C PHE A 94 6.67 -4.96 5.41
N ASN A 95 6.56 -5.81 4.39
CA ASN A 95 5.34 -6.09 3.64
C ASN A 95 4.41 -7.03 4.41
N PHE A 96 4.16 -6.74 5.69
CA PHE A 96 3.12 -7.40 6.48
C PHE A 96 1.75 -7.21 5.83
N ARG A 97 0.79 -8.08 6.18
CA ARG A 97 -0.62 -7.83 5.88
C ARG A 97 -1.02 -6.44 6.37
N GLY A 98 -1.60 -5.63 5.49
CA GLY A 98 -1.94 -4.22 5.73
C GLY A 98 -0.86 -3.22 5.35
N ALA A 99 0.33 -3.64 4.92
CA ALA A 99 1.36 -2.71 4.43
C ALA A 99 0.90 -2.00 3.16
N LEU A 100 1.10 -0.68 3.11
CA LEU A 100 0.97 0.16 1.91
C LEU A 100 2.35 0.34 1.30
N SER A 101 2.49 -0.09 0.05
CA SER A 101 3.77 -0.17 -0.65
C SER A 101 3.68 0.36 -2.08
N MET A 102 4.80 0.85 -2.61
CA MET A 102 4.87 1.30 -4.00
C MET A 102 4.78 0.11 -4.98
N GLY A 103 3.93 0.23 -6.01
CA GLY A 103 3.96 -0.65 -7.17
C GLY A 103 5.02 -0.15 -8.14
N ASN A 104 6.09 -0.91 -8.33
CA ASN A 104 7.18 -0.56 -9.25
C ASN A 104 7.32 -1.65 -10.34
N ALA A 105 8.04 -1.34 -11.40
CA ALA A 105 8.36 -2.25 -12.52
C ALA A 105 9.81 -2.76 -12.46
N GLY A 106 10.40 -2.76 -11.26
CA GLY A 106 11.81 -3.05 -11.03
C GLY A 106 12.47 -2.01 -10.11
N PRO A 107 13.75 -2.21 -9.75
CA PRO A 107 14.45 -1.32 -8.83
C PRO A 107 14.41 0.14 -9.30
N ASN A 108 14.12 1.06 -8.37
CA ASN A 108 14.10 2.51 -8.59
C ASN A 108 13.14 3.01 -9.67
N THR A 109 12.00 2.33 -9.83
CA THR A 109 10.94 2.71 -10.80
C THR A 109 9.62 3.07 -10.10
N ASN A 110 9.70 3.65 -8.89
CA ASN A 110 8.51 4.08 -8.18
C ASN A 110 7.87 5.26 -8.93
N SER A 111 6.56 5.25 -9.11
CA SER A 111 5.84 6.34 -9.75
C SER A 111 4.50 6.59 -9.05
N THR A 112 3.37 6.33 -9.71
CA THR A 112 2.02 6.63 -9.19
C THR A 112 1.32 5.41 -8.60
N HIS A 113 1.72 4.20 -9.00
CA HIS A 113 1.12 2.95 -8.56
C HIS A 113 1.47 2.61 -7.11
N PHE A 114 0.49 2.10 -6.37
CA PHE A 114 0.67 1.59 -5.02
C PHE A 114 -0.22 0.36 -4.81
N TYR A 115 0.11 -0.44 -3.79
CA TYR A 115 -0.74 -1.54 -3.36
C TYR A 115 -0.84 -1.64 -1.84
N ILE A 116 -1.92 -2.27 -1.37
CA ILE A 116 -2.08 -2.68 0.02
C ILE A 116 -1.99 -4.21 0.08
N VAL A 117 -1.07 -4.74 0.88
CA VAL A 117 -0.92 -6.19 1.10
C VAL A 117 -2.15 -6.71 1.82
N GLN A 118 -2.82 -7.70 1.24
CA GLN A 118 -4.01 -8.32 1.82
C GLN A 118 -3.74 -9.73 2.37
N SER A 119 -2.72 -10.41 1.84
CA SER A 119 -2.41 -11.82 2.14
C SER A 119 -2.39 -12.14 3.65
N PRO A 120 -3.26 -13.05 4.13
CA PRO A 120 -3.14 -13.64 5.47
C PRO A 120 -2.09 -14.75 5.52
N LYS A 121 -1.58 -15.18 4.36
CA LYS A 121 -0.54 -16.22 4.24
C LYS A 121 0.84 -15.59 4.27
N VAL A 122 1.84 -16.40 4.56
CA VAL A 122 3.25 -16.07 4.40
C VAL A 122 3.99 -17.15 3.61
N ASP A 123 4.99 -16.74 2.86
CA ASP A 123 5.88 -17.63 2.12
C ASP A 123 6.95 -18.18 3.09
N GLN A 124 6.65 -19.33 3.71
CA GLN A 124 7.47 -19.93 4.78
C GLN A 124 8.93 -20.19 4.33
N GLU A 125 9.11 -20.66 3.10
CA GLU A 125 10.44 -20.88 2.52
C GLU A 125 11.27 -19.59 2.49
N TYR A 126 10.66 -18.45 2.16
CA TYR A 126 11.36 -17.18 2.20
C TYR A 126 11.72 -16.79 3.63
N LEU A 127 10.80 -16.97 4.59
CA LEU A 127 11.09 -16.67 6.00
C LEU A 127 12.31 -17.47 6.49
N ASP A 128 12.35 -18.78 6.20
CA ASP A 128 13.41 -19.68 6.66
C ASP A 128 14.78 -19.33 6.06
N LEU A 129 14.80 -18.82 4.83
CA LEU A 129 16.02 -18.40 4.13
C LEU A 129 16.41 -16.95 4.42
N SER A 130 15.51 -16.16 5.00
CA SER A 130 15.74 -14.74 5.26
C SER A 130 16.45 -14.50 6.58
N ALA A 131 17.33 -13.50 6.62
CA ALA A 131 17.93 -13.01 7.86
C ALA A 131 17.03 -11.96 8.55
N LEU A 132 15.71 -12.22 8.61
CA LEU A 132 14.75 -11.29 9.22
C LEU A 132 14.97 -11.18 10.73
N PRO A 133 14.73 -10.00 11.33
CA PRO A 133 14.64 -9.88 12.77
C PRO A 133 13.56 -10.81 13.34
N LEU A 134 13.86 -11.52 14.44
CA LEU A 134 12.94 -12.50 15.07
C LEU A 134 11.52 -11.95 15.33
N ASN A 135 11.43 -10.68 15.71
CA ASN A 135 10.14 -10.01 15.93
C ASN A 135 9.35 -9.81 14.62
N ALA A 136 10.03 -9.55 13.50
CA ALA A 136 9.38 -9.42 12.20
C ALA A 136 8.93 -10.80 11.68
N GLU A 137 9.77 -11.83 11.81
CA GLU A 137 9.42 -13.21 11.45
C GLU A 137 8.19 -13.71 12.23
N ALA A 138 8.20 -13.54 13.56
CA ALA A 138 7.07 -13.90 14.41
C ALA A 138 5.78 -13.19 13.99
N LYS A 139 5.89 -11.91 13.61
CA LYS A 139 4.75 -11.13 13.17
C LYS A 139 4.23 -11.56 11.80
N TYR A 140 5.11 -11.91 10.86
CA TYR A 140 4.70 -12.51 9.60
C TYR A 140 3.89 -13.80 9.80
N LYS A 141 4.31 -14.65 10.73
CA LYS A 141 3.58 -15.88 11.10
C LYS A 141 2.22 -15.58 11.77
N GLU A 142 2.10 -14.46 12.48
CA GLU A 142 0.88 -14.06 13.18
C GLU A 142 -0.18 -13.45 12.25
N ILE A 143 0.22 -12.49 11.40
CA ILE A 143 -0.74 -11.68 10.63
C ILE A 143 -0.67 -11.89 9.12
N GLY A 144 0.31 -12.64 8.62
CA GLY A 144 0.56 -12.83 7.20
C GLY A 144 1.29 -11.66 6.54
N GLY A 145 1.45 -11.76 5.23
CA GLY A 145 2.06 -10.75 4.38
C GLY A 145 2.89 -11.36 3.26
N ARG A 146 3.75 -10.57 2.64
CA ARG A 146 4.57 -10.98 1.50
C ARG A 146 6.03 -10.63 1.73
N ALA A 147 6.66 -11.40 2.61
CA ALA A 147 8.05 -11.18 3.04
C ALA A 147 9.04 -11.10 1.87
N TYR A 148 8.82 -11.85 0.79
CA TYR A 148 9.71 -11.79 -0.38
C TYR A 148 9.69 -10.44 -1.13
N LEU A 149 8.71 -9.57 -0.84
CA LEU A 149 8.64 -8.20 -1.37
C LEU A 149 9.47 -7.21 -0.54
N ASP A 150 9.95 -7.62 0.64
CA ASP A 150 10.82 -6.79 1.46
C ASP A 150 12.12 -6.46 0.73
N ASN A 151 12.55 -5.20 0.83
CA ASN A 151 13.68 -4.66 0.07
C ASN A 151 13.53 -4.78 -1.46
N ARG A 152 12.30 -4.94 -1.97
CA ARG A 152 11.97 -4.85 -3.41
C ARG A 152 10.92 -3.78 -3.69
N HIS A 153 10.04 -3.55 -2.72
CA HIS A 153 9.01 -2.51 -2.79
C HIS A 153 9.10 -1.61 -1.57
N THR A 154 9.08 -0.31 -1.82
CA THR A 154 9.09 0.72 -0.78
C THR A 154 7.80 0.65 0.02
N VAL A 155 7.88 0.19 1.27
CA VAL A 155 6.78 0.27 2.24
C VAL A 155 6.75 1.69 2.79
N PHE A 156 5.61 2.37 2.69
CA PHE A 156 5.49 3.78 3.09
C PHE A 156 4.26 4.06 3.96
N GLY A 157 3.42 3.06 4.22
CA GLY A 157 2.33 3.14 5.18
C GLY A 157 1.86 1.79 5.69
N HIS A 158 0.88 1.81 6.60
CA HIS A 158 0.28 0.60 7.15
C HIS A 158 -1.18 0.84 7.58
N VAL A 159 -2.06 -0.10 7.26
CA VAL A 159 -3.48 -0.04 7.63
C VAL A 159 -3.62 -0.29 9.12
N PHE A 160 -4.25 0.62 9.85
CA PHE A 160 -4.54 0.42 11.28
C PHE A 160 -6.05 0.26 11.56
N ALA A 161 -6.91 0.56 10.58
CA ALA A 161 -8.35 0.28 10.62
C ALA A 161 -8.90 0.14 9.18
N GLY A 162 -9.89 -0.73 8.98
CA GLY A 162 -10.50 -0.96 7.67
C GLY A 162 -9.90 -2.11 6.87
N MET A 163 -9.25 -3.10 7.52
CA MET A 163 -8.75 -4.28 6.81
C MET A 163 -9.87 -5.12 6.21
N GLU A 164 -11.06 -5.11 6.81
CA GLU A 164 -12.28 -5.74 6.26
C GLU A 164 -12.70 -5.11 4.91
N VAL A 165 -12.40 -3.82 4.71
CA VAL A 165 -12.62 -3.14 3.42
C VAL A 165 -11.61 -3.62 2.40
N VAL A 166 -10.34 -3.76 2.79
CA VAL A 166 -9.27 -4.34 1.94
C VAL A 166 -9.64 -5.77 1.52
N ASP A 167 -10.12 -6.60 2.45
CA ASP A 167 -10.55 -7.98 2.17
C ASP A 167 -11.73 -8.01 1.20
N LYS A 168 -12.71 -7.11 1.37
CA LYS A 168 -13.86 -7.02 0.48
C LYS A 168 -13.46 -6.61 -0.96
N ILE A 169 -12.46 -5.74 -1.10
CA ILE A 169 -11.91 -5.39 -2.42
C ILE A 169 -11.17 -6.60 -3.00
N ALA A 170 -10.32 -7.28 -2.22
CA ALA A 170 -9.56 -8.46 -2.66
C ALA A 170 -10.44 -9.62 -3.14
N ALA A 171 -11.67 -9.73 -2.62
CA ALA A 171 -12.63 -10.77 -2.97
C ALA A 171 -13.38 -10.54 -4.30
N GLN A 172 -13.16 -9.43 -5.01
CA GLN A 172 -13.81 -9.19 -6.30
C GLN A 172 -13.43 -10.26 -7.34
N LYS A 173 -14.39 -10.67 -8.17
CA LYS A 173 -14.10 -11.52 -9.33
C LYS A 173 -13.26 -10.73 -10.33
N THR A 174 -12.22 -11.38 -10.85
CA THR A 174 -11.29 -10.77 -11.80
C THR A 174 -11.15 -11.57 -13.08
N ASP A 175 -10.64 -10.93 -14.12
CA ASP A 175 -10.17 -11.58 -15.34
C ASP A 175 -8.76 -12.20 -15.15
N GLU A 176 -8.19 -12.69 -16.25
CA GLU A 176 -6.84 -13.26 -16.31
C GLU A 176 -5.72 -12.26 -15.95
N ASN A 177 -5.97 -10.96 -16.07
CA ASN A 177 -5.05 -9.89 -15.69
C ASN A 177 -5.24 -9.44 -14.24
N ALA A 178 -6.07 -10.17 -13.48
CA ALA A 178 -6.50 -9.82 -12.14
C ALA A 178 -7.24 -8.47 -12.07
N LYS A 179 -7.86 -8.03 -13.17
CA LYS A 179 -8.69 -6.82 -13.20
C LYS A 179 -10.13 -7.15 -12.82
N PRO A 180 -10.77 -6.40 -11.90
CA PRO A 180 -12.18 -6.63 -11.56
C PRO A 180 -13.11 -6.53 -12.78
N ILE A 181 -13.97 -7.53 -12.98
CA ILE A 181 -14.84 -7.64 -14.17
C ILE A 181 -16.26 -7.11 -13.97
N GLN A 182 -16.70 -6.93 -12.72
CA GLN A 182 -18.06 -6.48 -12.41
C GLN A 182 -18.04 -5.53 -11.21
N ASN A 183 -18.67 -4.36 -11.39
CA ASN A 183 -18.73 -3.28 -10.41
C ASN A 183 -17.39 -3.05 -9.68
N PRO A 184 -16.31 -2.70 -10.41
CA PRO A 184 -15.01 -2.43 -9.79
C PRO A 184 -15.15 -1.42 -8.66
N ILE A 185 -14.58 -1.73 -7.49
CA ILE A 185 -14.66 -0.83 -6.35
C ILE A 185 -13.70 0.34 -6.58
N ASN A 186 -14.22 1.56 -6.42
CA ASN A 186 -13.46 2.78 -6.62
C ASN A 186 -12.89 3.34 -5.31
N VAL A 187 -11.76 4.01 -5.43
CA VAL A 187 -11.31 5.04 -4.50
C VAL A 187 -12.12 6.29 -4.80
N GLN A 188 -13.01 6.69 -3.89
CA GLN A 188 -13.80 7.91 -4.04
C GLN A 188 -12.93 9.14 -3.79
N LYS A 189 -12.14 9.09 -2.70
CA LYS A 189 -11.22 10.16 -2.31
C LYS A 189 -10.15 9.65 -1.34
N ILE A 190 -9.01 10.33 -1.34
CA ILE A 190 -7.94 10.15 -0.36
C ILE A 190 -7.70 11.47 0.37
N GLU A 191 -7.83 11.45 1.69
CA GLU A 191 -7.70 12.63 2.55
C GLU A 191 -6.64 12.41 3.64
N PHE A 192 -6.09 13.52 4.15
CA PHE A 192 -5.12 13.51 5.24
C PHE A 192 -5.67 14.34 6.39
N VAL A 193 -5.86 13.72 7.55
CA VAL A 193 -6.52 14.32 8.71
C VAL A 193 -5.75 14.01 9.99
N PRO A 194 -5.83 14.85 11.04
CA PRO A 194 -5.24 14.52 12.33
C PRO A 194 -5.99 13.34 12.98
N TYR A 195 -5.23 12.40 13.56
CA TYR A 195 -5.79 11.33 14.39
C TYR A 195 -6.22 11.88 15.75
N ASN A 196 -7.48 11.65 16.14
CA ASN A 196 -8.09 12.32 17.29
C ASN A 196 -8.42 11.39 18.47
N GLU A 197 -8.26 10.08 18.30
CA GLU A 197 -8.53 9.07 19.33
C GLU A 197 -7.35 8.88 20.30
#